data_AF-A0A0D6AGP2-F1
#
_entry.id   AF-A0A0D6AGP2-F1
#
_cell.length_a   1.000
_cell.length_b   1.000
_cell.length_c   1.000
_cell.angle_alpha   90.00
_cell.angle_beta   90.00
_cell.angle_gamma   90.00
#
_symmetry.space_group_name_H-M   'P 1'
#
loop_
_entity.id
_entity.type
_entity.pdbx_description
1 polymer ?
#
loop_
_entity_poly.entity_id
_entity_poly.type
_entity_poly.pdbx_seq_one_letter_code
_entity_poly.pdbx_strand_id
1 'polypeptide(L)'
;MNHELEIKQLKKDVEYLKEQVRSYVQKEKWQTLKESVRITGISYYVVKNRIKKGILKKGVDYRMNGNRYLVNCENIKKKLS
;
A
#
# COMPACT_ATOMS: atom_id res chain seq x y z
N MET A 1 -10.62 38.90 18.19
CA MET A 1 -9.95 37.95 19.12
C MET A 1 -10.45 36.51 18.97
N ASN A 2 -11.72 36.25 18.64
CA ASN A 2 -12.24 34.88 18.47
C ASN A 2 -11.78 34.21 17.16
N HIS A 3 -11.73 34.97 16.05
CA HIS A 3 -11.35 34.45 14.74
C HIS A 3 -9.89 33.98 14.63
N GLU A 4 -8.95 34.56 15.38
CA GLU A 4 -7.56 34.10 15.36
C GLU A 4 -7.38 32.74 16.04
N LEU A 5 -8.14 32.49 17.11
CA LEU A 5 -8.18 31.19 17.78
C LEU A 5 -8.82 30.14 16.88
N GLU A 6 -9.91 30.50 16.20
CA GLU A 6 -10.60 29.65 15.24
C GLU A 6 -9.70 29.28 14.04
N ILE A 7 -8.99 30.25 13.46
CA ILE A 7 -8.01 30.00 12.39
C ILE A 7 -6.87 29.09 12.88
N LYS A 8 -6.39 29.27 14.11
CA LYS A 8 -5.32 28.44 14.68
C LYS A 8 -5.78 27.00 14.91
N GLN A 9 -7.03 26.81 15.33
CA GLN A 9 -7.62 25.48 15.50
C GLN A 9 -7.84 24.80 14.15
N LEU A 10 -8.40 25.50 13.16
CA LEU A 10 -8.60 24.97 11.81
C LEU A 10 -7.29 24.52 11.16
N LYS A 11 -6.19 25.26 11.38
CA LYS A 11 -4.86 24.84 10.88
C LYS A 11 -4.40 23.51 11.49
N LYS A 12 -4.63 23.29 12.79
CA LYS A 12 -4.29 22.01 13.45
C LYS A 12 -5.13 20.87 12.91
N ASP A 13 -6.43 21.08 12.72
CA ASP A 13 -7.34 20.05 12.21
C ASP A 13 -6.97 19.66 10.77
N VAL A 14 -6.58 20.63 9.94
CA VAL A 14 -6.08 20.38 8.58
C VAL A 14 -4.77 19.59 8.60
N GLU A 15 -3.82 19.91 9.49
CA GLU A 15 -2.57 19.17 9.66
C GLU A 15 -2.85 17.71 10.04
N TYR A 16 -3.72 17.49 11.02
CA TYR A 16 -4.14 16.18 11.49
C TYR A 16 -4.81 15.35 10.38
N LEU A 17 -5.73 15.96 9.62
CA LEU A 17 -6.37 15.31 8.49
C LEU A 17 -5.38 14.95 7.38
N LYS A 18 -4.38 15.79 7.11
CA LYS A 18 -3.30 15.48 6.16
C LYS A 18 -2.47 14.28 6.61
N GLU A 19 -2.15 14.17 7.90
CA GLU A 19 -1.44 13.02 8.45
C GLU A 19 -2.27 11.74 8.38
N GLN A 20 -3.55 11.82 8.71
CA GLN A 20 -4.50 10.72 8.56
C GLN A 20 -4.55 10.24 7.11
N VAL A 21 -4.77 11.14 6.14
CA VAL A 21 -4.79 10.82 4.71
C VAL A 21 -3.46 10.23 4.26
N ARG A 22 -2.32 10.78 4.67
CA ARG A 22 -0.99 10.21 4.35
C ARG A 22 -0.86 8.79 4.89
N SER A 23 -1.33 8.51 6.10
CA SER A 23 -1.29 7.17 6.68
C SER A 23 -2.17 6.17 5.92
N TYR A 24 -3.37 6.61 5.49
CA TYR A 24 -4.26 5.80 4.64
C TYR A 24 -3.68 5.55 3.26
N VAL A 25 -3.08 6.56 2.62
CA VAL A 25 -2.42 6.42 1.31
C VAL A 25 -1.15 5.55 1.41
N GLN A 26 -0.42 5.63 2.53
CA GLN A 26 0.78 4.81 2.75
C GLN A 26 0.46 3.34 3.05
N LYS A 27 -0.68 3.03 3.67
CA LYS A 27 -1.09 1.64 3.98
C LYS A 27 -1.32 0.77 2.74
N GLU A 28 -1.46 1.36 1.56
CA GLU A 28 -1.63 0.61 0.30
C GLU A 28 -0.55 0.94 -0.73
N LYS A 29 0.73 0.83 -0.35
CA LYS A 29 1.82 0.84 -1.32
C LYS A 29 1.85 -0.46 -2.11
N TRP A 30 0.94 -0.56 -3.08
CA TRP A 30 0.95 -1.58 -4.12
C TRP A 30 2.21 -1.43 -4.98
N GLN A 31 3.11 -2.40 -4.90
CA GLN A 31 4.40 -2.39 -5.60
C GLN A 31 4.33 -3.23 -6.87
N THR A 32 5.13 -2.90 -7.89
CA THR A 32 5.32 -3.84 -8.99
C THR A 32 5.99 -5.12 -8.51
N LEU A 33 5.83 -6.20 -9.26
CA LEU A 33 6.55 -7.45 -8.99
C LEU A 33 8.08 -7.27 -8.90
N LYS A 34 8.65 -6.32 -9.64
CA LYS A 34 10.10 -6.07 -9.64
C LYS A 34 10.53 -5.38 -8.34
N GLU A 35 9.76 -4.39 -7.90
CA GLU A 35 10.00 -3.69 -6.63
C GLU A 35 9.77 -4.60 -5.44
N SER A 36 8.78 -5.50 -5.51
CA SER A 36 8.50 -6.42 -4.41
C SER A 36 9.68 -7.33 -4.09
N VAL A 37 10.47 -7.75 -5.08
CA VAL A 37 11.68 -8.57 -4.85
C VAL A 37 12.66 -7.86 -3.92
N ARG A 38 12.85 -6.55 -4.09
CA ARG A 38 13.78 -5.77 -3.25
C ARG A 38 13.30 -5.67 -1.80
N ILE A 39 11.98 -5.66 -1.59
CA ILE A 39 11.36 -5.46 -0.27
C ILE A 39 11.21 -6.79 0.47
N THR A 40 10.79 -7.84 -0.23
CA THR A 40 10.45 -9.14 0.39
C THR A 40 11.57 -10.16 0.26
N GLY A 41 12.53 -9.97 -0.67
CA GLY A 41 13.52 -10.98 -1.04
C GLY A 41 12.95 -12.11 -1.91
N ILE A 42 11.65 -12.10 -2.18
CA ILE A 42 10.97 -13.21 -2.89
C ILE A 42 10.98 -12.93 -4.38
N SER A 43 11.48 -13.89 -5.16
CA SER A 43 11.53 -13.81 -6.61
C SER A 43 10.16 -13.54 -7.22
N TYR A 44 10.11 -12.64 -8.21
CA TYR A 44 8.88 -12.32 -8.92
C TYR A 44 8.25 -13.54 -9.60
N TYR A 45 9.04 -14.53 -10.01
CA TYR A 45 8.55 -15.78 -10.60
C TYR A 45 7.72 -16.58 -9.58
N VAL A 46 8.20 -16.64 -8.33
CA VAL A 46 7.49 -17.31 -7.23
C VAL A 46 6.16 -16.60 -6.99
N VAL A 47 6.18 -15.28 -6.84
CA VAL A 47 4.95 -14.49 -6.63
C VAL A 47 3.97 -14.69 -7.79
N LYS A 48 4.42 -14.57 -9.05
CA LYS A 48 3.58 -14.79 -10.24
C LYS A 48 3.01 -16.20 -10.31
N ASN A 49 3.77 -17.22 -9.94
CA ASN A 49 3.30 -18.60 -9.88
C ASN A 49 2.20 -18.76 -8.81
N ARG A 50 2.37 -18.15 -7.64
CA ARG A 50 1.38 -18.19 -6.55
C ARG A 50 0.09 -17.44 -6.92
N ILE A 51 0.18 -16.36 -7.69
CA ILE A 51 -0.99 -15.72 -8.31
C ILE A 51 -1.71 -16.69 -9.24
N LYS A 52 -0.98 -17.31 -10.18
CA LYS A 52 -1.55 -18.26 -11.16
C LYS A 52 -2.20 -19.48 -10.51
N LYS A 53 -1.64 -19.96 -9.41
CA LYS A 53 -2.18 -21.08 -8.62
C LYS A 53 -3.36 -20.70 -7.73
N GLY A 54 -3.80 -19.43 -7.73
CA GLY A 54 -4.91 -18.96 -6.90
C GLY A 54 -4.61 -18.86 -5.41
N ILE A 55 -3.34 -19.00 -5.01
CA ILE A 55 -2.92 -18.94 -3.59
C ILE A 55 -2.99 -17.50 -3.06
N LEU A 56 -2.66 -16.54 -3.92
CA LEU A 56 -2.80 -15.11 -3.64
C LEU A 56 -4.16 -14.61 -4.13
N LYS A 57 -4.86 -13.81 -3.31
CA LYS A 57 -6.19 -13.28 -3.58
C LYS A 57 -6.12 -11.91 -4.28
N LYS A 58 -6.89 -11.76 -5.36
CA LYS A 58 -7.04 -10.47 -6.08
C LYS A 58 -7.70 -9.44 -5.18
N GLY A 59 -7.24 -8.19 -5.21
CA GLY A 59 -7.72 -7.08 -4.37
C GLY A 59 -7.13 -7.06 -2.96
N VAL A 60 -6.54 -8.16 -2.49
CA VAL A 60 -5.94 -8.26 -1.14
C VAL A 60 -4.42 -8.42 -1.22
N ASP A 61 -3.95 -9.42 -1.98
CA ASP A 61 -2.53 -9.73 -2.12
C ASP A 61 -1.94 -9.14 -3.39
N TYR A 62 -2.75 -9.08 -4.46
CA TYR A 62 -2.35 -8.50 -5.74
C TYR A 62 -3.52 -7.81 -6.45
N ARG A 63 -3.21 -6.89 -7.35
CA ARG A 63 -4.16 -6.30 -8.32
C ARG A 63 -3.51 -6.17 -9.70
N MET A 64 -4.34 -5.97 -10.71
CA MET A 64 -3.89 -5.71 -12.08
C MET A 64 -3.93 -4.21 -12.35
N ASN A 65 -2.87 -3.67 -12.95
CA ASN A 65 -2.84 -2.33 -13.54
C ASN A 65 -2.48 -2.48 -15.03
N GLY A 66 -3.50 -2.51 -15.89
CA GLY A 66 -3.37 -3.01 -17.26
C GLY A 66 -2.86 -4.46 -17.28
N ASN A 67 -1.76 -4.70 -17.99
CA ASN A 67 -1.12 -6.03 -18.09
C ASN A 67 -0.07 -6.29 -17.00
N ARG A 68 0.04 -5.43 -15.98
CA ARG A 68 1.05 -5.54 -14.91
C ARG A 68 0.41 -5.95 -13.60
N TYR A 69 1.06 -6.87 -12.88
CA TYR A 69 0.73 -7.18 -11.50
C TYR A 69 1.32 -6.12 -10.55
N LEU A 70 0.48 -5.61 -9.67
CA LEU A 70 0.88 -4.90 -8.47
C LEU A 70 0.59 -5.79 -7.26
N VAL A 71 1.45 -5.79 -6.25
CA VAL A 71 1.38 -6.67 -5.10
C VAL A 71 1.51 -5.90 -3.80
N ASN A 72 0.86 -6.41 -2.75
CA ASN A 72 1.05 -5.92 -1.39
C ASN A 72 2.23 -6.66 -0.75
N CYS A 73 3.37 -5.98 -0.61
CA CYS A 73 4.60 -6.60 -0.12
C CYS A 73 4.48 -7.17 1.30
N GLU A 74 3.67 -6.57 2.18
CA GLU A 74 3.47 -7.09 3.53
C GLU A 74 2.75 -8.44 3.49
N ASN A 75 1.69 -8.55 2.68
CA ASN A 75 0.96 -9.80 2.50
C ASN A 75 1.82 -10.87 1.81
N ILE A 76 2.59 -10.48 0.79
CA ILE A 76 3.55 -11.38 0.13
C ILE A 76 4.56 -11.91 1.14
N LYS A 77 5.16 -11.04 1.96
CA LYS A 77 6.13 -11.45 2.99
C LYS A 77 5.49 -12.38 4.02
N LYS A 78 4.28 -12.08 4.49
CA LYS A 78 3.58 -12.94 5.47
C LYS A 78 3.20 -14.33 4.93
N LYS A 79 2.85 -14.44 3.65
CA LYS A 79 2.32 -15.70 3.07
C LYS A 79 3.37 -16.57 2.40
N LEU A 80 4.47 -15.97 1.95
CA LEU A 80 5.48 -16.65 1.12
C LEU A 80 6.89 -16.65 1.73
N SER A 81 7.12 -15.95 2.85
CA SER A 81 8.29 -16.15 3.73
C SER A 81 8.14 -17.45 4.51
#